data_AF-A0A6A3M0C1-F1
#
_entry.id   AF-A0A6A3M0C1-F1
#
_cell.length_a   1.000
_cell.length_b   1.000
_cell.length_c   1.000
_cell.angle_alpha   90.00
_cell.angle_beta   90.00
_cell.angle_gamma   90.00
#
_symmetry.space_group_name_H-M   'P 1'
#
loop_
_entity.id
_entity.type
_entity.pdbx_description
1 polymer ?
#
loop_
_entity_poly.entity_id
_entity_poly.type
_entity_poly.pdbx_seq_one_letter_code
_entity_poly.pdbx_strand_id
1 'polypeptide(L)'
;MATLEKLSAHCRVEVDTSITSAAKAHGVPIPDNPTNEDSVGILAVKFLSRLATILGATLPDFIRLVRGQTTDDPRPNKDLYELRKPLSPELAEVWSRWNEVARDDVVPEWLPERPQRQRQRPRNHGSIDEHLDQVRRHIRKGQHDGRYLVVQASLADQWPEVFISPIGVVEKAGTDPPDIRIINDYSYPEGASVNDYTDRSHFPEISYNPPADIARRIATPRSKHPLERILLMLGDVAGAFRHVYVHADHARMFTFIIDDMLVVDLACGFGCGPIRLCPFLCPYRFLATAPSGVMITHVLNWTSDRGALWRISRFAGRWRLS
;
A
#
# COMPACT_ATOMS: atom_id res chain seq x y z
N MET A 1 -7.49 19.20 11.69
CA MET A 1 -7.90 18.80 10.32
C MET A 1 -7.41 19.79 9.27
N ALA A 2 -7.67 21.10 9.41
CA ALA A 2 -7.19 22.14 8.47
C ALA A 2 -5.67 22.15 8.18
N THR A 3 -4.82 21.69 9.11
CA THR A 3 -3.36 21.60 8.90
C THR A 3 -2.96 20.39 8.03
N LEU A 4 -3.64 19.25 8.20
CA LEU A 4 -3.36 18.02 7.43
C LEU A 4 -3.87 18.15 6.00
N GLU A 5 -5.03 18.79 5.79
CA GLU A 5 -5.55 19.10 4.46
C GLU A 5 -4.63 20.04 3.69
N LYS A 6 -4.08 21.07 4.36
CA LYS A 6 -3.09 21.98 3.76
C LYS A 6 -1.79 21.27 3.41
N LEU A 7 -1.31 20.36 4.27
CA LEU A 7 -0.12 19.55 4.00
C LEU A 7 -0.34 18.61 2.80
N SER A 8 -1.48 17.91 2.75
CA SER A 8 -1.81 17.02 1.61
C SER A 8 -2.02 17.79 0.30
N ALA A 9 -2.55 19.01 0.35
CA ALA A 9 -2.66 19.88 -0.82
C ALA A 9 -1.28 20.34 -1.32
N HIS A 10 -0.38 20.70 -0.39
CA HIS A 10 1.00 21.08 -0.73
C HIS A 10 1.78 19.93 -1.38
N CYS A 11 1.65 18.71 -0.84
CA CYS A 11 2.26 17.50 -1.38
C CYS A 11 1.83 17.20 -2.83
N ARG A 12 0.53 17.38 -3.14
CA ARG A 12 0.02 17.24 -4.52
C ARG A 12 0.58 18.30 -5.47
N VAL A 13 0.68 19.54 -5.00
CA VAL A 13 1.24 20.65 -5.79
C VAL A 13 2.70 20.39 -6.15
N GLU A 14 3.51 19.84 -5.25
CA GLU A 14 4.91 19.49 -5.56
C GLU A 14 5.00 18.43 -6.66
N VAL A 15 4.23 17.34 -6.53
CA VAL A 15 4.15 16.25 -7.51
C VAL A 15 3.76 16.78 -8.89
N ASP A 16 2.69 17.55 -8.97
CA ASP A 16 2.17 18.10 -10.22
C ASP A 16 3.17 19.09 -10.85
N THR A 17 3.93 19.81 -10.02
CA THR A 17 4.95 20.78 -10.48
C THR A 17 6.13 20.08 -11.15
N SER A 18 6.60 18.95 -10.61
CA SER A 18 7.74 18.21 -11.18
C SER A 18 7.44 17.67 -12.58
N ILE A 19 6.30 16.99 -12.73
CA ILE A 19 5.87 16.44 -14.03
C ILE A 19 5.60 17.55 -15.03
N THR A 20 4.91 18.63 -14.61
CA THR A 20 4.61 19.78 -15.47
C THR A 20 5.87 20.49 -15.94
N SER A 21 6.85 20.66 -15.06
CA SER A 21 8.13 21.30 -15.40
C SER A 21 8.93 20.46 -16.40
N ALA A 22 9.02 19.14 -16.19
CA ALA A 22 9.66 18.23 -17.12
C ALA A 22 8.96 18.22 -18.49
N ALA A 23 7.63 18.15 -18.51
CA ALA A 23 6.85 18.20 -19.75
C ALA A 23 7.10 19.50 -20.53
N LYS A 24 7.09 20.66 -19.86
CA LYS A 24 7.38 21.96 -20.49
C LYS A 24 8.81 22.04 -21.04
N ALA A 25 9.80 21.57 -20.27
CA ALA A 25 11.20 21.59 -20.69
C ALA A 25 11.46 20.77 -21.96
N HIS A 26 10.68 19.70 -22.17
CA HIS A 26 10.81 18.80 -23.32
C HIS A 26 9.68 18.97 -24.37
N GLY A 27 8.88 20.03 -24.28
CA GLY A 27 7.82 20.33 -25.25
C GLY A 27 6.71 19.28 -25.35
N VAL A 28 6.45 18.53 -24.27
CA VAL A 28 5.38 17.52 -24.20
C VAL A 28 4.06 18.22 -23.85
N PRO A 29 3.02 18.12 -24.70
CA PRO A 29 1.72 18.72 -24.41
C PRO A 29 1.10 18.11 -23.15
N ILE A 30 0.73 18.96 -22.19
CA ILE A 30 0.06 18.56 -20.96
C ILE A 30 -1.46 18.50 -21.26
N PRO A 31 -2.15 17.41 -20.92
CA PRO A 31 -3.58 17.30 -21.18
C PRO A 31 -4.40 18.24 -20.28
N ASP A 32 -5.40 18.93 -20.86
CA ASP A 32 -6.23 19.92 -20.17
C ASP A 32 -7.15 19.33 -19.08
N ASN A 33 -7.44 18.02 -19.15
CA ASN A 33 -8.23 17.32 -18.14
C ASN A 33 -7.94 15.79 -18.14
N PRO A 34 -7.02 15.29 -17.29
CA PRO A 34 -6.61 13.88 -17.30
C PRO A 34 -7.69 12.91 -16.77
N THR A 35 -8.80 13.41 -16.23
CA THR A 35 -9.79 12.66 -15.42
C THR A 35 -11.13 12.38 -16.12
N ASN A 36 -11.21 12.44 -17.45
CA ASN A 36 -12.46 12.18 -18.18
C ASN A 36 -13.09 10.82 -17.81
N GLU A 37 -14.42 10.76 -17.79
CA GLU A 37 -15.19 9.88 -16.90
C GLU A 37 -15.32 8.40 -17.30
N ASP A 38 -14.78 7.96 -18.43
CA ASP A 38 -14.81 6.54 -18.82
C ASP A 38 -13.42 5.98 -19.15
N SER A 39 -13.18 4.73 -18.74
CA SER A 39 -11.91 3.96 -18.79
C SER A 39 -10.75 4.47 -17.90
N VAL A 40 -9.68 3.67 -17.75
CA VAL A 40 -8.39 4.12 -17.18
C VAL A 40 -8.01 5.43 -17.87
N GLY A 41 -7.40 6.41 -17.19
CA GLY A 41 -7.17 7.75 -17.78
C GLY A 41 -6.24 7.71 -18.99
N ILE A 42 -6.75 7.38 -20.18
CA ILE A 42 -5.95 7.08 -21.38
C ILE A 42 -5.09 8.29 -21.76
N LEU A 43 -5.61 9.51 -21.58
CA LEU A 43 -4.83 10.73 -21.81
C LEU A 43 -3.63 10.83 -20.88
N ALA A 44 -3.80 10.51 -19.59
CA ALA A 44 -2.70 10.46 -18.63
C ALA A 44 -1.71 9.34 -18.97
N VAL A 45 -2.19 8.16 -19.36
CA VAL A 45 -1.35 7.03 -19.81
C VAL A 45 -0.51 7.46 -21.01
N LYS A 46 -1.11 8.02 -22.06
CA LYS A 46 -0.40 8.50 -23.26
C LYS A 46 0.60 9.61 -22.93
N PHE A 47 0.21 10.57 -22.09
CA PHE A 47 1.06 11.67 -21.66
C PHE A 47 2.31 11.16 -20.92
N LEU A 48 2.12 10.35 -19.87
CA LEU A 48 3.22 9.79 -19.08
C LEU A 48 4.10 8.88 -19.93
N SER A 49 3.51 8.08 -20.83
CA SER A 49 4.27 7.21 -21.72
C SER A 49 5.17 8.02 -22.64
N ARG A 50 4.62 9.06 -23.29
CA ARG A 50 5.37 9.94 -24.17
C ARG A 50 6.47 10.68 -23.41
N LEU A 51 6.19 11.15 -22.21
CA LEU A 51 7.17 11.82 -21.37
C LEU A 51 8.33 10.88 -21.02
N ALA A 52 8.04 9.66 -20.55
CA ALA A 52 9.07 8.66 -20.24
C ALA A 52 9.95 8.32 -21.45
N THR A 53 9.34 8.19 -22.64
CA THR A 53 10.07 7.92 -23.89
C THR A 53 10.97 9.08 -24.29
N ILE A 54 10.47 10.32 -24.27
CA ILE A 54 11.25 11.50 -24.66
C ILE A 54 12.40 11.76 -23.69
N LEU A 55 12.17 11.56 -22.39
CA LEU A 55 13.22 11.70 -21.38
C LEU A 55 14.29 10.59 -21.48
N GLY A 56 13.97 9.45 -22.12
CA GLY A 56 14.84 8.28 -22.10
C GLY A 56 15.12 7.78 -20.69
N ALA A 57 14.21 8.06 -19.74
CA ALA A 57 14.44 7.82 -18.32
C ALA A 57 14.42 6.32 -18.00
N THR A 58 15.25 5.93 -17.03
CA THR A 58 15.11 4.63 -16.37
C THR A 58 13.79 4.59 -15.58
N LEU A 59 13.22 3.41 -15.35
CA LEU A 59 11.98 3.31 -14.57
C LEU A 59 12.11 3.97 -13.18
N PRO A 60 13.19 3.73 -12.40
CA PRO A 60 13.33 4.37 -11.09
C PRO A 60 13.38 5.90 -11.16
N ASP A 61 14.10 6.48 -12.12
CA ASP A 61 14.18 7.93 -12.26
C ASP A 61 12.84 8.53 -12.68
N PHE A 62 12.10 7.82 -13.53
CA PHE A 62 10.76 8.22 -13.90
C PHE A 62 9.78 8.13 -12.73
N ILE A 63 9.89 7.12 -11.86
CA ILE A 63 9.11 7.02 -10.63
C ILE A 63 9.43 8.17 -9.68
N ARG A 64 10.72 8.51 -9.49
CA ARG A 64 11.13 9.67 -8.66
C ARG A 64 10.53 10.96 -9.18
N LEU A 65 10.54 11.16 -10.50
CA LEU A 65 9.90 12.30 -11.15
C LEU A 65 8.39 12.34 -10.87
N VAL A 66 7.70 11.21 -11.05
CA VAL A 66 6.25 11.10 -10.83
C VAL A 66 5.87 11.29 -9.35
N ARG A 67 6.78 11.01 -8.41
CA ARG A 67 6.60 11.24 -6.97
C ARG A 67 7.00 12.64 -6.51
N GLY A 68 7.47 13.50 -7.42
CA GLY A 68 7.97 14.83 -7.06
C GLY A 68 9.20 14.78 -6.15
N GLN A 69 10.04 13.75 -6.27
CA GLN A 69 11.30 13.70 -5.53
C GLN A 69 12.28 14.71 -6.13
N THR A 70 12.72 15.65 -5.32
CA THR A 70 13.67 16.71 -5.69
C THR A 70 14.85 16.70 -4.73
N THR A 71 15.86 17.51 -5.01
CA THR A 71 16.98 17.71 -4.07
C THR A 71 16.51 18.36 -2.77
N ASP A 72 15.49 19.22 -2.83
CA ASP A 72 14.96 19.96 -1.68
C ASP A 72 14.02 19.09 -0.82
N ASP A 73 13.21 18.25 -1.47
CA ASP A 73 12.40 17.22 -0.81
C ASP A 73 12.65 15.86 -1.50
N PRO A 74 13.59 15.06 -0.97
CA PRO A 74 13.91 13.75 -1.54
C PRO A 74 12.90 12.65 -1.17
N ARG A 75 11.94 12.95 -0.27
CA ARG A 75 11.04 11.94 0.29
C ARG A 75 10.19 11.32 -0.81
N PRO A 76 10.11 9.98 -0.90
CA PRO A 76 9.33 9.33 -1.94
C PRO A 76 7.82 9.38 -1.69
N ASN A 77 7.39 9.41 -0.43
CA ASN A 77 6.02 9.64 -0.04
C ASN A 77 5.90 10.96 0.73
N LYS A 78 5.33 11.98 0.08
CA LYS A 78 5.22 13.33 0.64
C LYS A 78 4.29 13.42 1.86
N ASP A 79 3.34 12.49 1.95
CA ASP A 79 2.39 12.39 3.07
C ASP A 79 2.98 11.61 4.27
N LEU A 80 4.16 11.00 4.13
CA LEU A 80 4.82 10.26 5.19
C LEU A 80 5.91 11.09 5.88
N TYR A 81 5.96 11.01 7.21
CA TYR A 81 6.85 11.83 8.04
C TYR A 81 7.54 10.99 9.10
N GLU A 82 8.78 11.36 9.39
CA GLU A 82 9.53 10.80 10.50
C GLU A 82 8.90 11.16 11.85
N LEU A 83 8.89 10.19 12.75
CA LEU A 83 8.47 10.37 14.13
C LEU A 83 9.66 10.78 14.99
N ARG A 84 9.37 11.43 16.12
CA ARG A 84 10.39 11.72 17.13
C ARG A 84 10.74 10.46 17.90
N LYS A 85 12.01 10.34 18.31
CA LYS A 85 12.51 9.19 19.05
C LYS A 85 11.70 8.96 20.34
N PRO A 86 11.14 7.76 20.56
CA PRO A 86 10.39 7.46 21.77
C PRO A 86 11.32 7.35 22.97
N LEU A 87 10.80 7.66 24.16
CA LEU A 87 11.49 7.44 25.43
C LEU A 87 11.50 5.96 25.84
N SER A 88 10.57 5.17 25.31
CA SER A 88 10.46 3.73 25.62
C SER A 88 11.42 2.91 24.75
N PRO A 89 12.35 2.13 25.34
CA PRO A 89 13.21 1.22 24.59
C PRO A 89 12.44 0.17 23.78
N GLU A 90 11.25 -0.23 24.26
CA GLU A 90 10.38 -1.21 23.59
C GLU A 90 9.91 -0.74 22.20
N LEU A 91 9.88 0.58 21.97
CA LEU A 91 9.44 1.18 20.71
C LEU A 91 10.60 1.61 19.81
N ALA A 92 11.86 1.45 20.26
CA ALA A 92 13.03 1.97 19.55
C ALA A 92 13.19 1.33 18.16
N GLU A 93 12.98 0.03 18.05
CA GLU A 93 13.06 -0.70 16.77
C GLU A 93 11.94 -0.28 15.80
N VAL A 94 10.70 -0.22 16.30
CA VAL A 94 9.53 0.20 15.51
C VAL A 94 9.72 1.63 14.98
N TRP A 95 10.21 2.52 15.84
CA TRP A 95 10.51 3.91 15.50
C TRP A 95 11.60 4.02 14.42
N SER A 96 12.71 3.29 14.57
CA SER A 96 13.80 3.29 13.58
C SER A 96 13.28 2.87 12.20
N ARG A 97 12.55 1.75 12.16
CA ARG A 97 11.99 1.19 10.92
C ARG A 97 10.96 2.12 10.28
N TRP A 98 10.10 2.76 11.07
CA TRP A 98 9.16 3.75 10.53
C TRP A 98 9.90 4.91 9.87
N ASN A 99 10.92 5.46 10.54
CA ASN A 99 11.69 6.57 10.00
C ASN A 99 12.52 6.17 8.77
N GLU A 100 13.01 4.93 8.70
CA GLU A 100 13.63 4.38 7.48
C GLU A 100 12.62 4.37 6.33
N VAL A 101 11.42 3.83 6.53
CA VAL A 101 10.36 3.82 5.49
C VAL A 101 9.91 5.24 5.13
N ALA A 102 9.85 6.17 6.08
CA ALA A 102 9.50 7.56 5.81
C ALA A 102 10.55 8.28 4.94
N ARG A 103 11.82 7.90 5.07
CA ARG A 103 12.93 8.47 4.29
C ARG A 103 13.08 7.79 2.93
N ASP A 104 13.03 6.47 2.91
CA ASP A 104 13.52 5.64 1.81
C ASP A 104 12.44 4.69 1.26
N ASP A 105 11.18 4.80 1.66
CA ASP A 105 10.13 3.81 1.34
C ASP A 105 10.49 2.38 1.81
N VAL A 106 9.66 1.41 1.44
CA VAL A 106 10.00 0.00 1.64
C VAL A 106 11.05 -0.42 0.64
N VAL A 107 12.17 -0.90 1.15
CA VAL A 107 13.26 -1.54 0.38
C VAL A 107 13.17 -3.05 0.59
N PRO A 108 12.66 -3.83 -0.39
CA PRO A 108 12.70 -5.28 -0.35
C PRO A 108 14.12 -5.82 -0.45
N GLU A 109 14.38 -6.91 0.26
CA GLU A 109 15.61 -7.70 0.13
C GLU A 109 15.37 -8.85 -0.85
N TRP A 110 16.38 -9.15 -1.67
CA TRP A 110 16.28 -10.11 -2.76
C TRP A 110 17.37 -11.16 -2.65
N LEU A 111 17.00 -12.40 -2.94
CA LEU A 111 17.95 -13.51 -3.01
C LEU A 111 18.91 -13.35 -4.20
N PRO A 112 20.16 -13.83 -4.09
CA PRO A 112 21.17 -13.74 -5.17
C PRO A 112 20.73 -14.35 -6.50
N GLU A 113 19.86 -15.36 -6.46
CA GLU A 113 19.35 -16.10 -7.62
C GLU A 113 18.36 -15.27 -8.45
N ARG A 114 17.91 -14.11 -7.94
CA ARG A 114 16.97 -13.24 -8.64
C ARG A 114 17.55 -12.79 -9.99
N PRO A 115 16.84 -13.05 -11.11
CA PRO A 115 17.31 -12.62 -12.41
C PRO A 115 17.23 -11.09 -12.56
N GLN A 116 18.17 -10.52 -13.32
CA GLN A 116 18.14 -9.10 -13.69
C GLN A 116 17.05 -8.79 -14.73
N ARG A 117 16.65 -9.79 -15.52
CA ARG A 117 15.60 -9.68 -16.56
C ARG A 117 14.74 -10.93 -16.57
N GLN A 118 13.43 -10.75 -16.67
CA GLN A 118 12.48 -11.85 -16.76
C GLN A 118 12.49 -12.43 -18.19
N ARG A 119 12.80 -13.73 -18.31
CA ARG A 119 12.87 -14.40 -19.62
C ARG A 119 11.51 -14.76 -20.19
N GLN A 120 10.57 -15.15 -19.32
CA GLN A 120 9.22 -15.56 -19.70
C GLN A 120 8.22 -14.79 -18.85
N ARG A 121 7.28 -14.11 -19.50
CA ARG A 121 6.22 -13.34 -18.84
C ARG A 121 4.97 -14.24 -18.75
N PRO A 122 4.45 -14.52 -17.53
CA PRO A 122 3.24 -15.30 -17.38
C PRO A 122 2.02 -14.56 -17.94
N ARG A 123 1.03 -15.30 -18.41
CA ARG A 123 -0.28 -14.74 -18.78
C ARG A 123 -1.12 -14.50 -17.53
N ASN A 124 -1.98 -13.49 -17.57
CA ASN A 124 -2.98 -13.27 -16.52
C ASN A 124 -3.91 -14.48 -16.37
N HIS A 125 -4.47 -14.64 -15.17
CA HIS A 125 -5.42 -15.71 -14.86
C HIS A 125 -6.75 -15.46 -15.56
N GLY A 126 -7.35 -16.49 -16.17
CA GLY A 126 -8.61 -16.38 -16.92
C GLY A 126 -9.80 -15.83 -16.13
N SER A 127 -9.71 -15.79 -14.80
CA SER A 127 -10.67 -15.09 -13.94
C SER A 127 -10.93 -13.64 -14.38
N ILE A 128 -9.97 -12.96 -15.03
CA ILE A 128 -10.13 -11.54 -15.41
C ILE A 128 -11.11 -11.31 -16.55
N ASP A 129 -11.35 -12.32 -17.40
CA ASP A 129 -11.93 -12.14 -18.74
C ASP A 129 -13.36 -11.59 -18.67
N GLU A 130 -14.12 -12.00 -17.65
CA GLU A 130 -15.51 -11.56 -17.43
C GLU A 130 -15.61 -10.26 -16.62
N HIS A 131 -14.50 -9.72 -16.11
CA HIS A 131 -14.47 -8.58 -15.20
C HIS A 131 -13.61 -7.41 -15.66
N LEU A 132 -13.24 -7.34 -16.95
CA LEU A 132 -12.34 -6.32 -17.50
C LEU A 132 -12.74 -4.88 -17.16
N ASP A 133 -14.03 -4.54 -17.22
CA ASP A 133 -14.49 -3.18 -16.89
C ASP A 133 -14.30 -2.86 -15.41
N GLN A 134 -14.53 -3.84 -14.53
CA GLN A 134 -14.27 -3.68 -13.11
C GLN A 134 -12.77 -3.57 -12.83
N VAL A 135 -11.95 -4.32 -13.56
CA VAL A 135 -10.49 -4.26 -13.49
C VAL A 135 -9.99 -2.87 -13.89
N ARG A 136 -10.48 -2.33 -15.01
CA ARG A 136 -10.17 -0.96 -15.47
C ARG A 136 -10.58 0.10 -14.45
N ARG A 137 -11.76 -0.01 -13.85
CA ARG A 137 -12.19 0.89 -12.76
C ARG A 137 -11.25 0.83 -11.56
N HIS A 138 -10.79 -0.35 -11.17
CA HIS A 138 -9.84 -0.50 -10.06
C HIS A 138 -8.47 0.13 -10.40
N ILE A 139 -7.97 -0.07 -11.62
CA ILE A 139 -6.71 0.52 -12.08
C ILE A 139 -6.82 2.05 -12.10
N ARG A 140 -7.92 2.60 -12.63
CA ARG A 140 -8.18 4.04 -12.60
C ARG A 140 -8.14 4.59 -11.18
N LYS A 141 -8.80 3.91 -10.23
CA LYS A 141 -8.73 4.31 -8.82
C LYS A 141 -7.30 4.27 -8.29
N GLY A 142 -6.53 3.22 -8.62
CA GLY A 142 -5.11 3.13 -8.26
C GLY A 142 -4.26 4.25 -8.85
N GLN A 143 -4.50 4.63 -10.10
CA GLN A 143 -3.83 5.74 -10.77
C GLN A 143 -4.16 7.08 -10.09
N HIS A 144 -5.44 7.35 -9.83
CA HIS A 144 -5.88 8.56 -9.15
C HIS A 144 -5.35 8.67 -7.72
N ASP A 145 -5.28 7.55 -6.99
CA ASP A 145 -4.74 7.50 -5.63
C ASP A 145 -3.21 7.59 -5.59
N GLY A 146 -2.51 7.71 -6.73
CA GLY A 146 -1.04 7.72 -6.80
C GLY A 146 -0.39 6.36 -6.53
N ARG A 147 -1.19 5.29 -6.41
CA ARG A 147 -0.71 3.92 -6.13
C ARG A 147 -0.14 3.25 -7.36
N TYR A 148 -0.68 3.54 -8.54
CA TYR A 148 -0.26 2.95 -9.79
C TYR A 148 0.33 3.99 -10.72
N LEU A 149 1.54 3.71 -11.22
CA LEU A 149 2.02 4.32 -12.46
C LEU A 149 1.49 3.47 -13.61
N VAL A 150 0.64 4.08 -14.45
CA VAL A 150 0.06 3.40 -15.62
C VAL A 150 0.59 4.04 -16.88
N VAL A 151 1.26 3.24 -17.70
CA VAL A 151 1.86 3.65 -18.97
C VAL A 151 1.57 2.60 -20.06
N GLN A 152 1.92 2.88 -21.32
CA GLN A 152 1.75 1.95 -22.42
C GLN A 152 2.65 0.71 -22.24
N ALA A 153 2.15 -0.46 -22.63
CA ALA A 153 2.86 -1.73 -22.50
C ALA A 153 4.19 -1.75 -23.27
N SER A 154 4.31 -0.98 -24.36
CA SER A 154 5.54 -0.82 -25.14
C SER A 154 6.73 -0.29 -24.35
N LEU A 155 6.52 0.44 -23.24
CA LEU A 155 7.62 0.86 -22.36
C LEU A 155 8.31 -0.32 -21.65
N ALA A 156 7.69 -1.50 -21.62
CA ALA A 156 8.37 -2.70 -21.14
C ALA A 156 9.56 -3.12 -22.02
N ASP A 157 9.66 -2.60 -23.25
CA ASP A 157 10.84 -2.77 -24.12
C ASP A 157 11.95 -1.76 -23.77
N GLN A 158 11.58 -0.56 -23.32
CA GLN A 158 12.52 0.46 -22.81
C GLN A 158 13.05 0.10 -21.41
N TRP A 159 12.24 -0.60 -20.59
CA TRP A 159 12.59 -1.04 -19.25
C TRP A 159 12.68 -2.58 -19.17
N PRO A 160 13.70 -3.20 -19.80
CA PRO A 160 13.81 -4.66 -19.88
C PRO A 160 13.94 -5.37 -18.51
N GLU A 161 14.20 -4.61 -17.44
CA GLU A 161 14.28 -5.07 -16.06
C GLU A 161 12.91 -5.23 -15.37
N VAL A 162 11.79 -4.80 -15.99
CA VAL A 162 10.47 -4.98 -15.38
C VAL A 162 10.10 -6.45 -15.25
N PHE A 163 9.55 -6.80 -14.09
CA PHE A 163 9.10 -8.14 -13.75
C PHE A 163 7.58 -8.20 -13.76
N ILE A 164 7.01 -8.90 -14.74
CA ILE A 164 5.56 -9.01 -14.94
C ILE A 164 5.03 -10.19 -14.13
N SER A 165 4.16 -9.89 -13.18
CA SER A 165 3.36 -10.89 -12.44
C SER A 165 1.97 -11.00 -13.05
N PRO A 166 1.33 -12.18 -13.05
CA PRO A 166 -0.03 -12.30 -13.53
C PRO A 166 -1.01 -11.70 -12.51
N ILE A 167 -2.13 -11.21 -13.03
CA ILE A 167 -3.25 -10.78 -12.19
C ILE A 167 -4.43 -11.74 -12.31
N GLY A 168 -5.21 -11.81 -11.24
CA GLY A 168 -6.50 -12.47 -11.18
C GLY A 168 -7.53 -11.62 -10.45
N VAL A 169 -8.78 -12.04 -10.50
CA VAL A 169 -9.87 -11.40 -9.76
C VAL A 169 -10.57 -12.37 -8.84
N VAL A 170 -11.04 -11.85 -7.71
CA VAL A 170 -11.89 -12.58 -6.76
C VAL A 170 -13.08 -11.71 -6.41
N GLU A 171 -14.28 -12.27 -6.49
CA GLU A 171 -15.50 -11.58 -6.11
C GLU A 171 -15.57 -11.32 -4.60
N LYS A 172 -16.07 -10.15 -4.23
CA LYS A 172 -16.35 -9.80 -2.83
C LYS A 172 -17.69 -10.38 -2.43
N ALA A 173 -17.68 -11.23 -1.41
CA ALA A 173 -18.92 -11.77 -0.85
C ALA A 173 -19.80 -10.65 -0.25
N GLY A 174 -21.07 -10.58 -0.66
CA GLY A 174 -22.09 -9.72 -0.05
C GLY A 174 -22.14 -8.27 -0.54
N THR A 175 -21.67 -8.00 -1.75
CA THR A 175 -21.89 -6.73 -2.46
C THR A 175 -22.94 -6.90 -3.55
N ASP A 176 -23.86 -5.95 -3.67
CA ASP A 176 -24.84 -5.87 -4.77
C ASP A 176 -24.78 -4.47 -5.41
N PRO A 177 -24.30 -4.33 -6.66
CA PRO A 177 -23.85 -5.39 -7.56
C PRO A 177 -22.52 -6.05 -7.11
N PRO A 178 -22.16 -7.24 -7.66
CA PRO A 178 -20.90 -7.91 -7.38
C PRO A 178 -19.68 -7.00 -7.66
N ASP A 179 -18.85 -6.81 -6.63
CA ASP A 179 -17.60 -6.06 -6.68
C ASP A 179 -16.42 -7.04 -6.63
N ILE A 180 -15.29 -6.69 -7.22
CA ILE A 180 -14.11 -7.56 -7.31
C ILE A 180 -12.93 -7.05 -6.48
N ARG A 181 -11.99 -7.95 -6.23
CA ARG A 181 -10.63 -7.65 -5.81
C ARG A 181 -9.69 -8.09 -6.91
N ILE A 182 -8.89 -7.17 -7.44
CA ILE A 182 -7.70 -7.53 -8.22
C ILE A 182 -6.66 -8.10 -7.25
N ILE A 183 -6.04 -9.21 -7.63
CA ILE A 183 -4.95 -9.86 -6.92
C ILE A 183 -3.76 -9.94 -7.88
N ASN A 184 -2.62 -9.40 -7.45
CA ASN A 184 -1.34 -9.66 -8.09
C ASN A 184 -0.81 -10.98 -7.57
N ASP A 185 -0.59 -11.95 -8.45
CA ASP A 185 -0.09 -13.26 -8.06
C ASP A 185 1.44 -13.24 -8.02
N TYR A 186 1.96 -12.71 -6.92
CA TYR A 186 3.39 -12.62 -6.69
C TYR A 186 4.06 -13.96 -6.39
N SER A 187 3.29 -15.05 -6.27
CA SER A 187 3.78 -16.41 -6.01
C SER A 187 3.78 -17.31 -7.25
N TYR A 188 3.43 -16.76 -8.42
CA TYR A 188 3.42 -17.49 -9.68
C TYR A 188 4.38 -16.87 -10.72
N PRO A 189 5.07 -17.68 -11.54
CA PRO A 189 5.14 -19.15 -11.47
C PRO A 189 6.02 -19.62 -10.31
N GLU A 190 5.71 -20.79 -9.76
CA GLU A 190 6.48 -21.38 -8.66
C GLU A 190 7.96 -21.55 -9.03
N GLY A 191 8.86 -21.17 -8.12
CA GLY A 191 10.31 -21.20 -8.32
C GLY A 191 10.86 -20.04 -9.15
N ALA A 192 9.99 -19.19 -9.71
CA ALA A 192 10.40 -18.04 -10.50
C ALA A 192 9.47 -16.83 -10.31
N SER A 193 8.83 -16.72 -9.15
CA SER A 193 7.95 -15.62 -8.80
C SER A 193 8.65 -14.53 -7.98
N VAL A 194 8.02 -13.36 -7.84
CA VAL A 194 8.54 -12.26 -7.00
C VAL A 194 8.77 -12.74 -5.57
N ASN A 195 7.85 -13.55 -5.05
CA ASN A 195 7.90 -14.10 -3.71
C ASN A 195 9.00 -15.14 -3.54
N ASP A 196 9.34 -15.91 -4.57
CA ASP A 196 10.46 -16.86 -4.53
C ASP A 196 11.82 -16.16 -4.52
N TYR A 197 11.92 -14.99 -5.17
CA TYR A 197 13.14 -14.18 -5.18
C TYR A 197 13.30 -13.26 -3.97
N THR A 198 12.30 -13.17 -3.10
CA THR A 198 12.35 -12.29 -1.94
C THR A 198 13.10 -12.97 -0.80
N ASP A 199 14.11 -12.31 -0.23
CA ASP A 199 14.74 -12.77 1.01
C ASP A 199 13.84 -12.45 2.20
N ARG A 200 13.51 -13.48 2.98
CA ARG A 200 12.62 -13.41 4.14
C ARG A 200 13.32 -13.78 5.45
N SER A 201 14.63 -14.06 5.40
CA SER A 201 15.41 -14.54 6.54
C SER A 201 15.39 -13.57 7.73
N HIS A 202 15.32 -12.27 7.45
CA HIS A 202 15.31 -11.20 8.45
C HIS A 202 13.90 -10.70 8.81
N PHE A 203 12.83 -11.35 8.36
CA PHE A 203 11.49 -10.89 8.70
C PHE A 203 11.22 -11.15 10.18
N PRO A 204 10.74 -10.14 10.93
CA PRO A 204 10.39 -10.35 12.32
C PRO A 204 9.24 -11.35 12.39
N GLU A 205 9.23 -12.16 13.45
CA GLU A 205 8.15 -13.09 13.71
C GLU A 205 6.83 -12.31 13.84
N ILE A 206 5.85 -12.66 13.02
CA ILE A 206 4.51 -12.07 13.10
C ILE A 206 3.81 -12.71 14.30
N SER A 207 3.76 -11.97 15.42
CA SER A 207 3.00 -12.36 16.59
C SER A 207 1.65 -11.64 16.61
N TYR A 208 0.57 -12.42 16.61
CA TYR A 208 -0.77 -11.89 16.82
C TYR A 208 -1.07 -11.86 18.31
N ASN A 209 -1.57 -10.72 18.81
CA ASN A 209 -2.08 -10.64 20.17
C ASN A 209 -3.20 -11.69 20.33
N PRO A 210 -3.07 -12.64 21.27
CA PRO A 210 -4.12 -13.61 21.53
C PRO A 210 -5.45 -12.90 21.83
N PRO A 211 -6.60 -13.48 21.44
CA PRO A 211 -7.90 -12.90 21.77
C PRO A 211 -8.07 -12.59 23.27
N ALA A 212 -7.42 -13.38 24.13
CA ALA A 212 -7.38 -13.16 25.58
C ALA A 212 -6.68 -11.84 25.96
N ASP A 213 -5.64 -11.41 25.24
CA ASP A 213 -4.96 -10.13 25.50
C ASP A 213 -5.83 -8.95 25.11
N ILE A 214 -6.53 -9.05 23.99
CA ILE A 214 -7.51 -8.03 23.57
C ILE A 214 -8.65 -7.95 24.60
N ALA A 215 -9.18 -9.10 25.04
CA ALA A 215 -10.21 -9.15 26.06
C ALA A 215 -9.72 -8.56 27.39
N ARG A 216 -8.48 -8.87 27.82
CA ARG A 216 -7.85 -8.29 29.02
C ARG A 216 -7.71 -6.77 28.91
N ARG A 217 -7.40 -6.22 27.74
CA ARG A 217 -7.32 -4.77 27.51
C ARG A 217 -8.66 -4.07 27.71
N ILE A 218 -9.78 -4.77 27.49
CA ILE A 218 -11.12 -4.22 27.72
C ILE A 218 -11.55 -4.45 29.18
N ALA A 219 -11.34 -5.66 29.71
CA ALA A 219 -11.80 -6.05 31.04
C ALA A 219 -11.02 -5.37 32.18
N THR A 220 -9.70 -5.20 32.03
CA THR A 220 -8.84 -4.64 33.09
C THR A 220 -9.23 -3.20 33.47
N PRO A 221 -9.43 -2.26 32.52
CA PRO A 221 -10.01 -0.96 32.80
C PRO A 221 -11.35 -1.03 33.54
N ARG A 222 -12.27 -1.90 33.11
CA ARG A 222 -13.60 -2.04 33.72
C ARG A 222 -13.52 -2.52 35.17
N SER A 223 -12.62 -3.45 35.47
CA SER A 223 -12.40 -3.91 36.85
C SER A 223 -11.80 -2.84 37.74
N LYS A 224 -10.90 -2.00 37.21
CA LYS A 224 -10.25 -0.93 37.99
C LYS A 224 -11.13 0.31 38.17
N HIS A 225 -12.01 0.58 37.21
CA HIS A 225 -12.87 1.77 37.17
C HIS A 225 -14.34 1.38 36.99
N PRO A 226 -14.97 0.75 37.99
CA PRO A 226 -16.30 0.14 37.84
C PRO A 226 -17.40 1.17 37.56
N LEU A 227 -17.28 2.38 38.12
CA LEU A 227 -18.26 3.46 38.00
C LEU A 227 -17.97 4.43 36.85
N GLU A 228 -16.81 4.31 36.19
CA GLU A 228 -16.43 5.23 35.12
C GLU A 228 -16.99 4.77 33.77
N ARG A 229 -17.23 5.75 32.90
CA ARG A 229 -17.60 5.51 31.51
C ARG A 229 -16.33 5.20 30.71
N ILE A 230 -16.23 3.97 30.25
CA ILE A 230 -15.13 3.49 29.41
C ILE A 230 -15.60 3.54 27.96
N LEU A 231 -14.85 4.25 27.11
CA LEU A 231 -15.13 4.36 25.69
C LEU A 231 -14.10 3.53 24.91
N LEU A 232 -14.60 2.71 23.99
CA LEU A 232 -13.78 1.92 23.09
C LEU A 232 -13.71 2.63 21.73
N MET A 233 -12.50 2.95 21.30
CA MET A 233 -12.28 3.40 19.94
C MET A 233 -11.96 2.18 19.08
N LEU A 234 -12.90 1.83 18.22
CA LEU A 234 -12.72 0.83 17.17
C LEU A 234 -12.36 1.56 15.88
N GLY A 235 -11.23 1.21 15.31
CA GLY A 235 -10.83 1.61 13.98
C GLY A 235 -10.49 0.39 13.15
N ASP A 236 -10.69 0.51 11.85
CA ASP A 236 -9.99 -0.32 10.87
C ASP A 236 -9.10 0.62 10.05
N VAL A 237 -7.86 0.21 9.80
CA VAL A 237 -6.98 0.92 8.87
C VAL A 237 -7.05 0.17 7.54
N ALA A 238 -8.23 0.28 6.91
CA ALA A 238 -8.54 -0.42 5.68
C ALA A 238 -7.53 -0.04 4.58
N GLY A 239 -6.75 -1.01 4.11
CA GLY A 239 -5.77 -0.78 3.05
C GLY A 239 -4.58 0.09 3.49
N ALA A 240 -4.21 0.12 4.77
CA ALA A 240 -3.04 0.87 5.27
C ALA A 240 -1.78 0.69 4.42
N PHE A 241 -1.52 -0.55 4.00
CA PHE A 241 -0.39 -0.92 3.16
C PHE A 241 -0.34 -0.15 1.82
N ARG A 242 -1.50 0.27 1.30
CA ARG A 242 -1.61 1.01 0.03
C ARG A 242 -1.08 2.43 0.10
N HIS A 243 -0.86 2.95 1.30
CA HIS A 243 -0.29 4.26 1.55
C HIS A 243 1.20 4.20 1.85
N VAL A 244 1.80 3.01 1.80
CA VAL A 244 3.22 2.84 1.99
C VAL A 244 3.85 2.40 0.67
N TYR A 245 4.75 3.23 0.17
CA TYR A 245 5.35 3.03 -1.13
C TYR A 245 6.54 2.07 -1.07
N VAL A 246 6.79 1.43 -2.21
CA VAL A 246 7.99 0.65 -2.48
C VAL A 246 9.03 1.58 -3.08
N HIS A 247 10.28 1.45 -2.64
CA HIS A 247 11.38 2.27 -3.15
C HIS A 247 11.50 2.15 -4.68
N ALA A 248 11.77 3.27 -5.35
CA ALA A 248 11.73 3.38 -6.82
C ALA A 248 12.61 2.34 -7.53
N ASP A 249 13.80 2.03 -6.98
CA ASP A 249 14.72 1.02 -7.51
C ASP A 249 14.21 -0.42 -7.37
N HIS A 250 13.07 -0.66 -6.70
CA HIS A 250 12.51 -1.99 -6.48
C HIS A 250 11.10 -2.14 -7.05
N ALA A 251 10.41 -1.04 -7.36
CA ALA A 251 9.08 -1.04 -7.95
C ALA A 251 8.99 -1.82 -9.28
N ARG A 252 10.10 -1.96 -10.02
CA ARG A 252 10.19 -2.81 -11.23
C ARG A 252 9.77 -4.27 -10.99
N MET A 253 9.83 -4.76 -9.75
CA MET A 253 9.44 -6.11 -9.39
C MET A 253 7.93 -6.28 -9.22
N PHE A 254 7.19 -5.18 -9.09
CA PHE A 254 5.75 -5.17 -8.79
C PHE A 254 5.00 -4.57 -9.97
N THR A 255 5.01 -5.30 -11.09
CA THR A 255 4.35 -4.85 -12.32
C THR A 255 3.45 -5.93 -12.90
N PHE A 256 2.44 -5.51 -13.65
CA PHE A 256 1.57 -6.38 -14.42
C PHE A 256 1.15 -5.69 -15.72
N ILE A 257 0.73 -6.49 -16.70
CA ILE A 257 0.23 -5.99 -17.98
C ILE A 257 -1.24 -6.39 -18.11
N ILE A 258 -2.06 -5.45 -18.58
CA ILE A 258 -3.47 -5.65 -18.85
C ILE A 258 -3.89 -4.75 -20.01
N ASP A 259 -4.60 -5.30 -20.99
CA ASP A 259 -4.79 -4.65 -22.29
C ASP A 259 -3.43 -4.20 -22.89
N ASP A 260 -3.31 -2.93 -23.32
CA ASP A 260 -2.07 -2.31 -23.80
C ASP A 260 -1.41 -1.42 -22.71
N MET A 261 -1.62 -1.75 -21.43
CA MET A 261 -1.11 -0.98 -20.30
C MET A 261 -0.12 -1.79 -19.47
N LEU A 262 1.06 -1.21 -19.24
CA LEU A 262 1.97 -1.60 -18.17
C LEU A 262 1.58 -0.84 -16.92
N VAL A 263 1.27 -1.58 -15.85
CA VAL A 263 0.94 -1.03 -14.54
C VAL A 263 2.07 -1.37 -13.58
N VAL A 264 2.64 -0.35 -12.95
CA VAL A 264 3.64 -0.47 -11.89
C VAL A 264 2.96 -0.14 -10.57
N ASP A 265 2.95 -1.11 -9.64
CA ASP A 265 2.46 -0.91 -8.28
C ASP A 265 3.53 -0.18 -7.47
N LEU A 266 3.29 1.11 -7.22
CA LEU A 266 4.18 1.97 -6.45
C LEU A 266 3.99 1.77 -4.96
N ALA A 267 2.88 1.17 -4.55
CA ALA A 267 2.55 0.87 -3.16
C ALA A 267 2.83 -0.59 -2.81
N CYS A 268 2.90 -0.86 -1.52
CA CYS A 268 2.96 -2.22 -1.01
C CYS A 268 1.66 -2.95 -1.38
N GLY A 269 1.74 -4.02 -2.18
CA GLY A 269 0.59 -4.81 -2.62
C GLY A 269 0.15 -5.85 -1.58
N PHE A 270 -1.07 -6.40 -1.73
CA PHE A 270 -1.45 -7.56 -0.94
C PHE A 270 -0.70 -8.80 -1.45
N GLY A 271 -0.19 -9.64 -0.55
CA GLY A 271 0.50 -10.88 -0.92
C GLY A 271 1.95 -10.73 -1.36
N CYS A 272 2.52 -9.52 -1.40
CA CYS A 272 3.96 -9.40 -1.50
C CYS A 272 4.57 -9.69 -0.13
N GLY A 273 5.29 -10.81 -0.05
CA GLY A 273 6.08 -11.20 1.11
C GLY A 273 7.00 -10.10 1.66
N PRO A 274 7.62 -9.20 0.86
CA PRO A 274 8.63 -8.27 1.38
C PRO A 274 8.16 -7.10 2.23
N ILE A 275 6.88 -7.01 2.60
CA ILE A 275 6.44 -5.88 3.41
C ILE A 275 6.90 -6.09 4.86
N ARG A 276 8.13 -5.63 5.11
CA ARG A 276 8.72 -5.38 6.44
C ARG A 276 7.80 -4.58 7.35
N LEU A 277 6.70 -3.98 6.87
CA LEU A 277 5.71 -3.23 7.64
C LEU A 277 4.50 -4.04 8.13
N CYS A 278 4.25 -5.26 7.64
CA CYS A 278 3.05 -6.01 8.06
C CYS A 278 2.97 -6.20 9.60
N PRO A 279 4.09 -6.39 10.33
CA PRO A 279 4.08 -6.37 11.80
C PRO A 279 4.02 -4.97 12.45
N PHE A 280 4.36 -3.89 11.74
CA PHE A 280 4.50 -2.53 12.33
C PHE A 280 3.32 -1.60 12.02
N LEU A 281 2.54 -1.90 10.99
CA LEU A 281 1.17 -1.39 10.84
C LEU A 281 0.21 -2.06 11.84
N CYS A 282 0.70 -3.05 12.60
CA CYS A 282 0.04 -3.52 13.80
C CYS A 282 0.22 -2.45 14.90
N PRO A 283 -0.87 -1.98 15.52
CA PRO A 283 -0.81 -0.86 16.44
C PRO A 283 -0.32 -1.31 17.80
N TYR A 284 0.85 -0.82 18.17
CA TYR A 284 1.35 -0.88 19.54
C TYR A 284 0.71 0.20 20.43
N ARG A 285 0.58 -0.17 21.71
CA ARG A 285 0.09 0.57 22.89
C ARG A 285 0.01 2.10 22.75
N PHE A 286 -1.23 2.63 22.72
CA PHE A 286 -1.53 3.94 23.29
C PHE A 286 -2.71 3.80 24.26
N LEU A 287 -2.43 4.04 25.54
CA LEU A 287 -3.46 4.33 26.56
C LEU A 287 -3.36 5.83 26.82
N ALA A 288 -4.40 6.57 26.47
CA ALA A 288 -4.52 7.99 26.82
C ALA A 288 -5.62 8.14 27.88
N THR A 289 -5.24 8.66 29.04
CA THR A 289 -6.19 9.11 30.06
C THR A 289 -6.54 10.58 29.79
N ALA A 290 -7.82 10.85 29.53
CA ALA A 290 -8.30 12.23 29.43
C ALA A 290 -8.51 12.83 30.84
N PRO A 291 -8.33 14.15 31.04
CA PRO A 291 -8.52 14.81 32.34
C PRO A 291 -9.95 14.75 32.91
N SER A 292 -10.93 14.22 32.17
CA SER A 292 -12.36 14.25 32.49
C SER A 292 -12.93 12.95 33.08
N GLY A 293 -12.10 12.04 33.63
CA GLY A 293 -12.57 10.77 34.18
C GLY A 293 -13.07 9.78 33.11
N VAL A 294 -12.54 9.89 31.89
CA VAL A 294 -12.82 9.00 30.77
C VAL A 294 -11.53 8.27 30.40
N MET A 295 -11.58 6.94 30.45
CA MET A 295 -10.52 6.07 29.97
C MET A 295 -10.81 5.62 28.53
N ILE A 296 -9.89 5.91 27.61
CA ILE A 296 -9.96 5.49 26.21
C ILE A 296 -8.98 4.34 25.99
N THR A 297 -9.49 3.22 25.47
CA THR A 297 -8.66 2.10 25.00
C THR A 297 -8.80 1.94 23.49
N HIS A 298 -7.66 1.79 22.79
CA HIS A 298 -7.63 1.55 21.35
C HIS A 298 -7.60 0.03 21.08
N VAL A 299 -8.55 -0.45 20.28
CA VAL A 299 -8.52 -1.82 19.72
C VAL A 299 -8.66 -1.68 18.21
N LEU A 300 -7.63 -2.09 17.49
CA LEU A 300 -7.60 -2.12 16.04
C LEU A 300 -7.74 -3.58 15.61
N ASN A 301 -8.78 -3.87 14.84
CA ASN A 301 -9.07 -5.22 14.36
C ASN A 301 -8.35 -5.45 13.04
N TRP A 302 -7.62 -6.55 12.93
CA TRP A 302 -7.18 -7.12 11.66
C TRP A 302 -7.86 -8.47 11.52
N THR A 303 -8.93 -8.55 10.73
CA THR A 303 -9.63 -9.81 10.46
C THR A 303 -9.75 -10.02 8.96
N SER A 304 -9.04 -11.01 8.44
CA SER A 304 -9.27 -11.57 7.11
C SER A 304 -10.40 -12.62 7.09
N ASP A 305 -11.18 -12.76 8.17
CA ASP A 305 -12.26 -13.73 8.21
C ASP A 305 -13.40 -13.33 9.16
N ARG A 306 -14.65 -13.41 8.67
CA ARG A 306 -15.87 -13.10 9.44
C ARG A 306 -16.12 -14.11 10.58
N GLY A 307 -15.36 -15.21 10.63
CA GLY A 307 -15.47 -16.24 11.67
C GLY A 307 -14.98 -15.82 13.07
N ALA A 308 -14.10 -14.82 13.18
CA ALA A 308 -13.51 -14.43 14.47
C ALA A 308 -14.47 -13.63 15.37
N LEU A 309 -15.31 -12.77 14.79
CA LEU A 309 -16.32 -11.98 15.52
C LEU A 309 -17.38 -12.87 16.19
N TRP A 310 -17.76 -13.97 15.54
CA TRP A 310 -18.69 -14.95 16.10
C TRP A 310 -18.10 -15.73 17.28
N ARG A 311 -16.78 -16.00 17.28
CA ARG A 311 -16.09 -16.69 18.38
C ARG A 311 -15.90 -15.79 19.60
N ILE A 312 -15.62 -14.51 19.42
CA ILE A 312 -15.52 -13.53 20.52
C ILE A 312 -16.89 -13.28 21.16
N SER A 313 -17.96 -13.17 20.35
CA SER A 313 -19.34 -13.09 20.83
C SER A 313 -19.76 -14.33 21.65
N ARG A 314 -19.42 -15.54 21.18
CA ARG A 314 -19.66 -16.78 21.94
C ARG A 314 -18.87 -16.88 23.25
N PHE A 315 -17.65 -16.32 23.31
CA PHE A 315 -16.84 -16.30 24.54
C PHE A 315 -17.41 -15.31 25.58
N ALA A 316 -17.91 -14.15 25.15
CA ALA A 316 -18.56 -13.18 26.02
C ALA A 316 -19.95 -13.68 26.52
N GLY A 317 -20.67 -14.47 25.72
CA GLY A 317 -21.97 -15.03 26.09
C GLY A 317 -21.95 -16.16 27.12
N ARG A 318 -20.78 -16.72 27.47
CA ARG A 318 -20.65 -17.82 28.45
C ARG A 318 -20.49 -17.39 29.90
N TRP A 319 -20.41 -16.09 30.18
CA TRP A 319 -20.49 -15.57 31.55
C TRP A 319 -21.89 -14.99 31.79
N ARG A 320 -22.89 -15.87 31.93
CA ARG A 320 -24.14 -15.53 32.64
C ARG A 320 -24.05 -16.13 34.03
N LEU A 321 -23.98 -15.22 35.02
CA LEU A 321 -24.39 -15.35 36.41
C LEU A 321 -24.33 -16.75 37.04
N SER A 322 -23.28 -16.96 37.82
CA SER A 322 -23.35 -17.50 39.18
C SER A 322 -22.27 -16.82 40.00
#